data_AF-A0A2V2GS58-F1
#
_entry.id   AF-A0A2V2GS58-F1
#
_cell.length_a   1.000
_cell.length_b   1.000
_cell.length_c   1.000
_cell.angle_alpha   90.00
_cell.angle_beta   90.00
_cell.angle_gamma   90.00
#
_symmetry.space_group_name_H-M   'P 1'
#
loop_
_entity.id
_entity.type
_entity.pdbx_description
1 polymer ?
#
loop_
_entity_poly.entity_id
_entity_poly.type
_entity_poly.pdbx_seq_one_letter_code
_entity_poly.pdbx_strand_id
1 'polypeptide(L)'
;MEDMKSLGVDYKNKLAQNLQLLYKMCGEYDKKLIEKTFRRAKLQDCVRMMIISTAFDFKNIFLAILAQTESRSEKIIEQLSLVEKDYATVKRWVDTFIDGIKDPILREVAQEMWREKQERFSEKDYSFSKLF
;
A
#
# COMPACT_ATOMS: atom_id res chain seq x y z
N MET A 1 17.58 2.41 26.42
CA MET A 1 16.19 2.93 26.58
C MET A 1 15.97 4.21 25.77
N GLU A 2 16.99 5.06 25.61
CA GLU A 2 16.97 6.21 24.69
C GLU A 2 16.91 5.81 23.21
N ASP A 3 17.58 4.73 22.82
CA ASP A 3 17.58 4.25 21.42
C ASP A 3 16.19 3.83 20.92
N MET A 4 15.38 3.20 21.77
CA MET A 4 14.00 2.82 21.41
C MET A 4 13.07 4.02 21.27
N LYS A 5 13.30 5.10 22.03
CA LYS A 5 12.54 6.34 21.88
C LYS A 5 12.91 7.07 20.58
N SER A 6 14.19 7.10 20.24
CA SER A 6 14.69 7.66 18.98
C SER A 6 14.13 6.92 17.76
N LEU A 7 14.18 5.59 17.77
CA LEU A 7 13.60 4.74 16.71
C LEU A 7 12.08 4.96 16.55
N GLY A 8 11.35 5.15 17.65
CA GLY A 8 9.91 5.41 17.61
C GLY A 8 9.55 6.77 17.01
N VAL A 9 10.41 7.78 17.14
CA VAL A 9 10.22 9.11 16.53
C VAL A 9 10.49 9.07 15.04
N ASP A 10 11.58 8.42 14.62
CA ASP A 10 11.92 8.27 13.19
C ASP A 10 10.82 7.54 12.41
N TYR A 11 10.30 6.44 12.97
CA TYR A 11 9.19 5.70 12.35
C TYR A 11 7.94 6.57 12.14
N LYS A 12 7.53 7.34 13.15
CA LYS A 12 6.36 8.22 13.08
C LYS A 12 6.53 9.31 12.02
N ASN A 13 7.72 9.90 11.93
CA ASN A 13 8.03 10.91 10.93
C ASN A 13 7.95 10.33 9.52
N LYS A 14 8.58 9.17 9.29
CA LYS A 14 8.54 8.48 8.00
C LYS A 14 7.12 8.04 7.62
N LEU A 15 6.32 7.60 8.60
CA LEU A 15 4.91 7.26 8.38
C LEU A 15 4.09 8.48 7.97
N ALA A 16 4.26 9.61 8.66
CA ALA A 16 3.57 10.85 8.31
C ALA A 16 3.93 11.33 6.89
N GLN A 17 5.22 11.29 6.53
CA GLN A 17 5.69 11.66 5.19
C GLN A 17 5.10 10.75 4.11
N ASN A 18 5.18 9.43 4.29
CA ASN A 18 4.63 8.48 3.32
C ASN A 18 3.11 8.60 3.20
N LEU A 19 2.38 8.81 4.31
CA LEU A 19 0.93 9.05 4.28
C LEU A 19 0.59 10.33 3.51
N GLN A 20 1.36 11.41 3.69
CA GLN A 20 1.16 12.65 2.93
C GLN A 20 1.40 12.44 1.43
N LEU A 21 2.45 11.71 1.05
CA LEU A 21 2.72 11.39 -0.34
C LEU A 21 1.60 10.53 -0.94
N LEU A 22 1.22 9.45 -0.27
CA LEU A 22 0.11 8.59 -0.71
C LEU A 22 -1.19 9.40 -0.84
N TYR A 23 -1.51 10.27 0.12
CA TYR A 23 -2.72 11.08 0.08
C TYR A 23 -2.77 12.04 -1.12
N LYS A 24 -1.62 12.56 -1.57
CA LYS A 24 -1.52 13.38 -2.79
C LYS A 24 -1.79 12.56 -4.06
N MET A 25 -1.43 11.27 -4.05
CA MET A 25 -1.68 10.34 -5.14
C MET A 25 -3.14 9.84 -5.16
N CYS A 26 -3.80 9.76 -4.00
CA CYS A 26 -5.15 9.21 -3.89
C CYS A 26 -6.22 9.99 -4.67
N GLY A 27 -7.10 9.25 -5.34
CA GLY A 27 -8.43 9.74 -5.73
C GLY A 27 -9.35 9.95 -4.52
N GLU A 28 -10.53 10.54 -4.75
CA GLU A 28 -11.47 10.91 -3.67
C GLU A 28 -11.95 9.72 -2.81
N TYR A 29 -12.10 8.55 -3.43
CA TYR A 29 -12.49 7.33 -2.71
C TYR A 29 -11.40 6.89 -1.72
N ASP A 30 -10.14 6.93 -2.14
CA ASP A 30 -9.00 6.48 -1.34
C ASP A 30 -8.67 7.47 -0.22
N LYS A 31 -8.84 8.77 -0.47
CA LYS A 31 -8.74 9.80 0.58
C LYS A 31 -9.74 9.53 1.70
N LYS A 32 -11.01 9.25 1.36
CA LYS A 32 -12.05 8.91 2.34
C LYS A 32 -11.73 7.64 3.11
N LEU A 33 -11.05 6.67 2.49
CA LEU A 33 -10.61 5.45 3.15
C LEU A 33 -9.55 5.74 4.22
N ILE A 34 -8.56 6.56 3.89
CA ILE A 34 -7.50 7.01 4.81
C ILE A 34 -8.12 7.82 5.97
N GLU A 35 -9.03 8.75 5.68
CA GLU A 35 -9.69 9.61 6.66
C GLU A 35 -10.61 8.85 7.63
N LYS A 36 -11.34 7.84 7.16
CA LYS A 36 -12.31 7.08 7.98
C LYS A 36 -11.67 6.01 8.87
N THR A 37 -10.34 5.86 8.83
CA THR A 37 -9.56 4.78 9.45
C THR A 37 -9.84 3.40 8.85
N PHE A 38 -8.79 2.58 8.70
CA PHE A 38 -8.90 1.25 8.11
C PHE A 38 -9.63 0.24 9.03
N ARG A 39 -9.80 0.57 10.31
CA ARG A 39 -10.52 -0.25 11.29
C ARG A 39 -11.97 -0.54 10.89
N ARG A 40 -12.62 0.36 10.17
CA ARG A 40 -14.03 0.21 9.73
C ARG A 40 -14.20 -0.04 8.24
N ALA A 41 -13.09 -0.04 7.50
CA ALA A 41 -13.10 -0.34 6.07
C ALA A 41 -13.42 -1.81 5.79
N LYS A 42 -13.84 -2.07 4.54
CA LYS A 42 -13.97 -3.43 4.02
C LYS A 42 -12.59 -4.08 3.95
N LEU A 43 -12.53 -5.40 4.18
CA LEU A 43 -11.26 -6.14 4.17
C LEU A 43 -10.52 -5.99 2.84
N GLN A 44 -11.25 -6.08 1.72
CA GLN A 44 -10.68 -5.91 0.38
C GLN A 44 -10.09 -4.51 0.17
N ASP A 45 -10.69 -3.47 0.73
CA ASP A 45 -10.17 -2.10 0.63
C ASP A 45 -8.85 -1.95 1.40
N CYS A 46 -8.77 -2.57 2.59
CA CYS A 46 -7.53 -2.63 3.36
C CYS A 46 -6.43 -3.36 2.59
N VAL A 47 -6.74 -4.54 2.05
CA VAL A 47 -5.79 -5.38 1.30
C VAL A 47 -5.31 -4.68 0.04
N ARG A 48 -6.22 -4.06 -0.72
CA ARG A 48 -5.88 -3.26 -1.89
C ARG A 48 -4.94 -2.12 -1.51
N MET A 49 -5.24 -1.37 -0.45
CA MET A 49 -4.39 -0.26 -0.02
C MET A 49 -3.04 -0.71 0.52
N MET A 50 -2.99 -1.86 1.20
CA MET A 50 -1.74 -2.50 1.62
C MET A 50 -0.86 -2.83 0.41
N ILE A 51 -1.42 -3.44 -0.64
CA ILE A 51 -0.70 -3.75 -1.88
C ILE A 51 -0.22 -2.48 -2.58
N ILE A 52 -1.08 -1.48 -2.74
CA ILE A 52 -0.73 -0.18 -3.34
C ILE A 52 0.43 0.44 -2.56
N SER A 53 0.36 0.48 -1.23
CA SER A 53 1.43 1.06 -0.41
C SER A 53 2.75 0.33 -0.59
N THR A 54 2.74 -0.99 -0.73
CA THR A 54 3.97 -1.78 -0.94
C THR A 54 4.50 -1.60 -2.37
N ALA A 55 3.64 -1.47 -3.37
CA ALA A 55 4.05 -1.20 -4.77
C ALA A 55 4.85 0.10 -4.91
N PHE A 56 4.60 1.09 -4.05
CA PHE A 56 5.30 2.38 -4.00
C PHE A 56 6.29 2.49 -2.82
N ASP A 57 6.73 1.36 -2.26
CA ASP A 57 7.72 1.28 -1.16
C ASP A 57 7.33 1.99 0.15
N PHE A 58 6.03 2.25 0.36
CA PHE A 58 5.46 2.80 1.59
C PHE A 58 5.14 1.71 2.63
N LYS A 59 6.12 0.86 2.93
CA LYS A 59 5.97 -0.33 3.83
C LYS A 59 5.43 0.01 5.24
N ASN A 60 5.70 1.20 5.74
CA ASN A 60 5.16 1.66 7.03
C ASN A 60 3.64 1.90 6.99
N ILE A 61 3.06 2.23 5.83
CA ILE A 61 1.61 2.34 5.65
C ILE A 61 0.98 0.95 5.69
N PHE A 62 1.59 -0.05 5.03
CA PHE A 62 1.17 -1.46 5.15
C PHE A 62 1.07 -1.88 6.62
N LEU A 63 2.13 -1.63 7.41
CA LEU A 63 2.16 -1.96 8.83
C LEU A 63 1.12 -1.16 9.64
N ALA A 64 0.91 0.12 9.31
CA ALA A 64 -0.09 0.94 9.96
C ALA A 64 -1.52 0.46 9.68
N ILE A 65 -1.82 -0.02 8.47
CA ILE A 65 -3.11 -0.64 8.13
C ILE A 65 -3.28 -1.93 8.93
N LEU A 66 -2.27 -2.81 8.92
CA LEU A 66 -2.30 -4.07 9.66
C LEU A 66 -2.60 -3.83 11.16
N ALA A 67 -1.88 -2.89 11.79
CA ALA A 67 -2.09 -2.50 13.19
C ALA A 67 -3.50 -1.93 13.45
N GLN A 68 -4.05 -1.11 12.55
CA GLN A 68 -5.42 -0.61 12.67
C GLN A 68 -6.49 -1.71 12.55
N THR A 69 -6.13 -2.80 11.88
CA THR A 69 -7.00 -3.96 11.62
C THR A 69 -6.68 -5.18 12.46
N GLU A 70 -5.89 -5.04 13.54
CA GLU A 70 -5.38 -6.14 14.36
C GLU A 70 -6.45 -7.15 14.79
N SER A 71 -7.64 -6.69 15.19
CA SER A 71 -8.78 -7.56 15.58
C SER A 71 -9.37 -8.41 14.46
N ARG A 72 -8.92 -8.19 13.21
CA ARG A 72 -9.33 -8.91 12.00
C ARG A 72 -8.11 -9.36 11.19
N SER A 73 -6.93 -9.41 11.80
CA SER A 73 -5.66 -9.71 11.14
C SER A 73 -5.67 -11.04 10.40
N GLU A 74 -6.25 -12.09 10.99
CA GLU A 74 -6.41 -13.41 10.34
C GLU A 74 -7.15 -13.30 9.00
N LYS A 75 -8.26 -12.56 8.97
CA LYS A 75 -9.04 -12.34 7.74
C LYS A 75 -8.28 -11.50 6.72
N ILE A 76 -7.47 -10.54 7.16
CA ILE A 76 -6.60 -9.77 6.28
C ILE A 76 -5.52 -10.66 5.67
N ILE A 77 -4.90 -11.54 6.46
CA ILE A 77 -3.89 -12.50 6.01
C ILE A 77 -4.50 -13.50 5.01
N GLU A 78 -5.70 -14.01 5.30
CA GLU A 78 -6.45 -14.87 4.37
C GLU A 78 -6.74 -14.16 3.04
N GLN A 79 -7.16 -12.90 3.08
CA GLN A 79 -7.39 -12.14 1.85
C GLN A 79 -6.08 -11.84 1.09
N LEU A 80 -4.97 -11.60 1.79
CA LEU A 80 -3.66 -11.45 1.17
C LEU A 80 -3.19 -12.75 0.51
N SER A 81 -3.45 -13.92 1.11
CA SER A 81 -3.06 -15.20 0.51
C SER A 81 -3.85 -15.52 -0.77
N LEU A 82 -5.13 -15.12 -0.83
CA LEU A 82 -5.95 -15.25 -2.03
C LEU A 82 -5.39 -14.47 -3.23
N VAL A 83 -4.74 -13.33 -2.98
CA VAL A 83 -4.13 -12.49 -4.02
C VAL A 83 -2.62 -12.68 -4.15
N GLU A 84 -2.02 -13.58 -3.37
CA GLU A 84 -0.57 -13.77 -3.32
C GLU A 84 0.00 -14.11 -4.70
N LYS A 85 -0.72 -14.93 -5.47
CA LYS A 85 -0.34 -15.36 -6.83
C LYS A 85 -1.23 -14.78 -7.92
N ASP A 86 -2.21 -13.95 -7.57
CA ASP A 86 -3.12 -13.31 -8.53
C ASP A 86 -2.51 -11.98 -9.03
N TYR A 87 -1.52 -12.11 -9.90
CA TYR A 87 -0.86 -10.96 -10.52
C TYR A 87 -1.84 -10.06 -11.26
N ALA A 88 -2.83 -10.64 -11.96
CA ALA A 88 -3.79 -9.87 -12.74
C ALA A 88 -4.63 -8.94 -11.86
N THR A 89 -5.09 -9.42 -10.70
CA THR A 89 -5.82 -8.58 -9.74
C THR A 89 -4.94 -7.49 -9.15
N VAL A 90 -3.71 -7.82 -8.75
CA VAL A 90 -2.77 -6.83 -8.19
C VAL A 90 -2.41 -5.76 -9.22
N LYS A 91 -2.05 -6.16 -10.44
CA LYS A 91 -1.76 -5.25 -11.54
C LYS A 91 -2.95 -4.33 -11.81
N ARG A 92 -4.16 -4.89 -11.93
CA ARG A 92 -5.38 -4.09 -12.12
C ARG A 92 -5.57 -3.05 -11.02
N TRP A 93 -5.33 -3.42 -9.75
CA TRP A 93 -5.49 -2.48 -8.63
C TRP A 93 -4.47 -1.34 -8.66
N VAL A 94 -3.19 -1.66 -8.94
CA VAL A 94 -2.13 -0.65 -9.02
C VAL A 94 -2.33 0.25 -10.23
N ASP A 95 -2.60 -0.31 -11.41
CA ASP A 95 -2.85 0.46 -12.63
C ASP A 95 -4.06 1.40 -12.44
N THR A 96 -5.18 0.89 -11.90
CA THR A 96 -6.37 1.71 -11.62
C THR A 96 -6.08 2.83 -10.61
N PHE A 97 -5.23 2.56 -9.61
CA PHE A 97 -4.81 3.59 -8.66
C PHE A 97 -4.01 4.68 -9.36
N ILE A 98 -3.04 4.30 -10.19
CA ILE A 98 -2.18 5.21 -10.96
C ILE A 98 -3.03 6.09 -11.89
N ASP A 99 -3.95 5.49 -12.65
CA ASP A 99 -4.84 6.22 -13.57
C ASP A 99 -5.70 7.26 -12.84
N GLY A 100 -6.02 7.02 -11.56
CA GLY A 100 -6.75 7.92 -10.68
C GLY A 100 -5.94 9.11 -10.14
N ILE A 101 -4.61 9.11 -10.27
CA ILE A 101 -3.75 10.20 -9.77
C ILE A 101 -3.98 11.45 -10.61
N LYS A 102 -4.47 12.54 -10.00
CA LYS A 102 -4.82 13.78 -10.73
C LYS A 102 -3.61 14.59 -11.17
N ASP A 103 -2.54 14.60 -10.38
CA ASP A 103 -1.31 15.33 -10.70
C ASP A 103 -0.51 14.57 -11.77
N PRO A 104 -0.26 15.16 -12.97
CA PRO A 104 0.43 14.48 -14.05
C PRO A 104 1.86 14.04 -13.70
N ILE A 105 2.59 14.85 -12.93
CA ILE A 105 3.97 14.56 -12.53
C ILE A 105 3.97 13.38 -11.57
N LEU A 106 3.09 13.38 -10.57
CA LEU A 106 2.97 12.25 -9.64
C LEU A 106 2.52 10.98 -10.36
N ARG A 107 1.65 11.09 -11.37
CA ARG A 107 1.22 9.95 -12.17
C ARG A 107 2.38 9.35 -12.95
N GLU A 108 3.17 10.17 -13.63
CA GLU A 108 4.33 9.73 -14.40
C GLU A 108 5.37 9.04 -13.51
N VAL A 109 5.68 9.62 -12.35
CA VAL A 109 6.59 9.00 -11.36
C VAL A 109 6.02 7.66 -10.87
N ALA A 110 4.72 7.59 -10.58
CA ALA A 110 4.09 6.35 -10.15
C ALA A 110 4.11 5.26 -11.24
N GLN A 111 3.90 5.64 -12.50
CA GLN A 111 4.00 4.72 -13.64
C GLN A 111 5.42 4.15 -13.76
N GLU A 112 6.44 4.99 -13.60
CA GLU A 112 7.83 4.54 -13.71
C GLU A 112 8.22 3.62 -12.55
N MET A 113 7.90 4.00 -11.31
CA MET A 113 8.13 3.14 -10.14
C MET A 113 7.46 1.77 -10.31
N TRP A 114 6.23 1.75 -10.84
CA TRP A 114 5.50 0.51 -11.05
C TRP A 114 6.12 -0.35 -12.15
N ARG A 115 6.54 0.26 -13.27
CA ARG A 115 7.26 -0.41 -14.35
C ARG A 115 8.55 -1.06 -13.84
N GLU A 116 9.38 -0.31 -13.11
CA GLU A 116 10.62 -0.83 -12.50
C GLU A 116 10.34 -1.99 -11.55
N LYS A 117 9.23 -1.92 -10.79
CA LYS A 117 8.83 -3.00 -9.88
C LYS A 117 8.46 -4.25 -10.68
N GLN A 118 7.68 -4.11 -11.75
CA GLN A 118 7.26 -5.21 -12.62
C GLN A 118 8.44 -5.90 -13.31
N GLU A 119 9.51 -5.19 -13.66
CA GLU A 119 10.72 -5.79 -14.23
C GLU A 119 11.40 -6.79 -13.28
N ARG A 120 11.21 -6.64 -11.96
CA ARG A 120 11.82 -7.51 -10.95
C ARG A 120 11.11 -8.86 -10.78
N PHE A 121 9.93 -9.05 -11.38
CA PHE A 121 9.21 -10.32 -11.32
C PHE A 121 8.46 -10.63 -12.62
N SER A 122 8.68 -11.82 -13.18
CA SER A 122 7.86 -12.32 -14.28
C SER A 122 6.43 -12.61 -13.75
N GLU A 123 5.41 -12.45 -14.60
CA GLU A 123 4.02 -12.83 -14.25
C GLU A 123 3.92 -14.29 -13.76
N LYS A 124 4.77 -15.18 -14.31
CA LYS A 124 4.81 -16.61 -13.96
C LYS A 124 5.45 -16.89 -12.61
N ASP A 125 6.27 -15.97 -12.10
CA ASP A 125 6.97 -16.08 -10.83
C ASP A 125 6.47 -15.08 -9.79
N TYR A 126 5.33 -14.43 -10.03
CA TYR A 126 4.80 -13.44 -9.12
C TYR A 126 4.44 -14.05 -7.76
N SER A 127 4.85 -13.37 -6.70
CA SER A 127 4.33 -13.54 -5.35
C SER A 127 4.24 -12.16 -4.72
N PHE A 128 3.18 -11.88 -3.98
CA PHE A 128 3.03 -10.65 -3.20
C PHE A 128 4.28 -10.34 -2.35
N SER A 129 4.96 -11.37 -1.83
CA SER A 129 6.21 -11.20 -1.08
C SER A 129 7.31 -10.46 -1.86
N LYS A 130 7.32 -10.55 -3.19
CA LYS A 130 8.28 -9.86 -4.08
C LYS A 130 7.97 -8.37 -4.27
N LEU A 131 6.84 -7.88 -3.76
CA LEU A 131 6.60 -6.44 -3.66
C LEU A 131 7.38 -5.81 -2.50
N PHE A 132 7.78 -6.59 -1.48
CA PHE A 132 8.64 -6.11 -0.40
C PHE A 132 10.10 -5.96 -0.83
#